data_AF-A1TWY9-F1
#
_entry.id   AF-A1TWY9-F1
#
_cell.length_a   1.000
_cell.length_b   1.000
_cell.length_c   1.000
_cell.angle_alpha   90.00
_cell.angle_beta   90.00
_cell.angle_gamma   90.00
#
_symmetry.space_group_name_H-M   'P 1'
#
loop_
_entity.id
_entity.type
_entity.pdbx_description
1 polymer ?
#
loop_
_entity_poly.entity_id
_entity_poly.type
_entity_poly.pdbx_seq_one_letter_code
_entity_poly.pdbx_strand_id
1 'polypeptide(L)'
;MISVARLAVLVGIAGLIPFILGTAGLFLMPANSVAILAWFYIYSAGILAFMGGIYWTIAMQLENRSYPQSPLVTMLLSQLFFVAAGIGLLLQTPQKIPLYIVAFLLLYLVDARWMRSYWPAWYLKMRLVLTTVVLACQLTVAGWFFLLHGA
;
A
#
# COMPACT_ATOMS: atom_id res chain seq x y z
N MET A 1 -10.15 -14.99 -20.74
CA MET A 1 -9.46 -14.55 -19.49
C MET A 1 -8.64 -13.26 -19.64
N ILE A 2 -8.50 -12.67 -20.84
CA ILE A 2 -7.71 -11.45 -21.10
C ILE A 2 -8.32 -10.17 -20.46
N SER A 3 -9.63 -10.16 -20.16
CA SER A 3 -10.34 -9.00 -19.62
C SER A 3 -9.92 -8.64 -18.19
N VAL A 4 -9.77 -9.63 -17.29
CA VAL A 4 -9.46 -9.38 -15.88
C VAL A 4 -8.05 -8.82 -15.68
N ALA A 5 -7.04 -9.38 -16.35
CA ALA A 5 -5.67 -8.89 -16.23
C ALA A 5 -5.53 -7.45 -16.75
N ARG A 6 -6.15 -7.12 -17.88
CA ARG A 6 -6.14 -5.76 -18.43
C ARG A 6 -6.85 -4.77 -17.51
N LEU A 7 -8.00 -5.15 -16.96
CA LEU A 7 -8.72 -4.29 -16.01
C LEU A 7 -7.94 -4.10 -14.71
N ALA A 8 -7.33 -5.16 -14.18
CA ALA A 8 -6.49 -5.08 -12.98
C ALA A 8 -5.27 -4.15 -13.19
N VAL A 9 -4.63 -4.23 -14.37
CA VAL A 9 -3.53 -3.31 -14.72
C VAL A 9 -4.03 -1.88 -14.86
N LEU A 10 -5.14 -1.66 -15.56
CA LEU A 10 -5.72 -0.33 -15.73
C LEU A 10 -6.07 0.32 -14.39
N VAL A 11 -6.82 -0.40 -13.55
CA VAL A 11 -7.24 0.10 -12.23
C VAL A 11 -6.05 0.24 -11.28
N GLY A 12 -5.09 -0.68 -11.34
CA GLY A 12 -3.85 -0.60 -10.56
C GLY A 12 -3.03 0.65 -10.88
N ILE A 13 -2.87 0.96 -12.17
CA ILE A 13 -2.18 2.18 -12.62
C ILE A 13 -2.99 3.43 -12.27
N ALA A 14 -4.31 3.42 -12.49
CA ALA A 14 -5.20 4.52 -12.10
C ALA A 14 -5.14 4.78 -10.58
N GLY A 15 -4.94 3.73 -9.78
CA GLY A 15 -4.75 3.82 -8.34
C GLY A 15 -3.51 4.62 -7.91
N LEU A 16 -2.55 4.89 -8.81
CA LEU A 16 -1.39 5.75 -8.53
C LEU A 16 -1.72 7.25 -8.61
N ILE A 17 -2.83 7.62 -9.26
CA ILE A 17 -3.18 9.02 -9.51
C ILE A 17 -3.23 9.83 -8.20
N PRO A 18 -3.91 9.39 -7.12
CA PRO A 18 -3.98 10.19 -5.90
C PRO A 18 -2.65 10.30 -5.15
N PHE A 19 -1.76 9.30 -5.27
CA PHE A 19 -0.39 9.41 -4.73
C PHE A 19 0.40 10.50 -5.47
N ILE A 20 0.41 10.45 -6.80
CA ILE A 20 1.15 11.40 -7.64
C ILE A 20 0.61 12.82 -7.45
N LEU A 21 -0.72 12.99 -7.46
CA LEU A 21 -1.36 14.29 -7.25
C LEU A 21 -1.13 14.82 -5.84
N GLY A 22 -1.20 13.97 -4.81
CA GLY A 22 -0.91 14.37 -3.44
C GLY A 22 0.54 14.83 -3.27
N THR A 23 1.50 14.08 -3.84
CA THR A 23 2.91 14.46 -3.82
C THR A 23 3.16 15.76 -4.59
N ALA A 24 2.67 15.89 -5.83
CA ALA A 24 2.82 17.10 -6.63
C ALA A 24 2.15 18.33 -5.97
N GLY A 25 0.98 18.13 -5.36
CA GLY A 25 0.23 19.16 -4.66
C GLY A 25 1.02 19.82 -3.53
N LEU A 26 1.88 19.09 -2.82
CA LEU A 26 2.73 19.68 -1.77
C LEU A 26 3.72 20.72 -2.32
N PHE A 27 4.16 20.58 -3.56
CA PHE A 27 5.06 21.54 -4.21
C PHE A 27 4.29 22.66 -4.92
N LEU A 28 3.16 22.33 -5.56
CA LEU A 28 2.38 23.28 -6.35
C LEU A 28 1.46 24.16 -5.49
N MET A 29 1.02 23.67 -4.33
CA MET A 29 0.04 24.32 -3.45
C MET A 29 0.44 24.18 -1.97
N PRO A 30 1.63 24.66 -1.56
CA PRO A 30 2.15 24.46 -0.19
C PRO A 30 1.26 25.06 0.90
N ALA A 31 0.48 26.12 0.59
CA ALA A 31 -0.49 26.71 1.50
C ALA A 31 -1.62 25.73 1.91
N ASN A 32 -1.86 24.69 1.12
CA ASN A 32 -2.87 23.65 1.38
C ASN A 32 -2.25 22.35 1.92
N SER A 33 -0.96 22.37 2.31
CA SER A 33 -0.20 21.17 2.70
C SER A 33 -0.86 20.32 3.78
N VAL A 34 -1.51 20.91 4.78
CA VAL A 34 -2.22 20.17 5.84
C VAL A 34 -3.32 19.29 5.25
N ALA A 35 -4.17 19.85 4.38
CA ALA A 35 -5.25 19.12 3.74
C ALA A 35 -4.73 18.07 2.75
N ILE A 36 -3.67 18.40 2.00
CA ILE A 36 -3.04 17.50 1.04
C ILE A 36 -2.40 16.30 1.74
N LEU A 37 -1.66 16.52 2.84
CA LEU A 37 -1.08 15.44 3.65
C LEU A 37 -2.18 14.54 4.25
N ALA A 38 -3.25 15.13 4.77
CA ALA A 38 -4.38 14.36 5.29
C ALA A 38 -4.98 13.46 4.20
N TRP A 39 -5.26 14.02 3.01
CA TRP A 39 -5.76 13.26 1.86
C TRP A 39 -4.81 12.15 1.42
N PHE A 40 -3.52 12.47 1.28
CA PHE A 40 -2.49 11.54 0.84
C PHE A 40 -2.39 10.33 1.79
N TYR A 41 -2.43 10.55 3.11
CA TYR A 41 -2.37 9.46 4.09
C TYR A 41 -3.69 8.71 4.25
N ILE A 42 -4.85 9.38 4.11
CA ILE A 42 -6.16 8.70 4.05
C ILE A 42 -6.18 7.73 2.87
N TYR A 43 -5.72 8.16 1.70
CA TYR A 43 -5.62 7.30 0.53
C TYR A 43 -4.59 6.18 0.70
N SER A 44 -3.44 6.48 1.30
CA SER A 44 -2.41 5.48 1.66
C SER A 44 -2.99 4.37 2.54
N ALA A 45 -3.73 4.75 3.59
CA ALA A 45 -4.43 3.81 4.46
C ALA A 45 -5.46 3.00 3.70
N GLY A 46 -6.28 3.64 2.86
CA GLY A 46 -7.29 2.96 2.05
C GLY A 46 -6.70 1.88 1.15
N ILE A 47 -5.60 2.19 0.43
CA ILE A 47 -4.91 1.22 -0.43
C ILE A 47 -4.27 0.10 0.39
N LEU A 48 -3.63 0.42 1.52
CA LEU A 48 -3.03 -0.59 2.38
C LEU A 48 -4.08 -1.56 2.97
N ALA A 49 -5.21 -1.03 3.43
CA ALA A 49 -6.34 -1.81 3.93
C ALA A 49 -6.98 -2.66 2.84
N PHE A 50 -7.23 -2.08 1.66
CA PHE A 50 -7.75 -2.80 0.49
C PHE A 50 -6.87 -3.99 0.13
N MET A 51 -5.56 -3.77 0.02
CA MET A 51 -4.60 -4.83 -0.30
C MET A 51 -4.50 -5.88 0.80
N GLY A 52 -4.45 -5.46 2.06
CA GLY A 52 -4.45 -6.36 3.22
C GLY A 52 -5.67 -7.28 3.21
N GLY A 53 -6.86 -6.75 2.91
CA GLY A 53 -8.11 -7.50 2.86
C GLY A 53 -8.14 -8.64 1.84
N ILE A 54 -7.29 -8.61 0.81
CA ILE A 54 -7.24 -9.71 -0.19
C ILE A 54 -6.78 -11.01 0.46
N TYR A 55 -5.83 -10.95 1.40
CA TYR A 55 -5.32 -12.14 2.09
C TYR A 55 -6.42 -12.90 2.83
N TRP A 56 -7.40 -12.20 3.40
CA TRP A 56 -8.53 -12.84 4.06
C TRP A 56 -9.31 -13.75 3.10
N THR A 57 -9.58 -13.29 1.87
CA THR A 57 -10.31 -14.10 0.88
C THR A 57 -9.51 -15.32 0.42
N ILE A 58 -8.19 -15.19 0.25
CA ILE A 58 -7.30 -16.30 -0.10
C ILE A 58 -7.30 -17.34 1.03
N ALA A 59 -7.20 -16.89 2.29
CA ALA A 59 -7.21 -17.78 3.45
C ALA A 59 -8.50 -18.62 3.52
N MET A 60 -9.67 -18.00 3.27
CA MET A 60 -10.96 -18.71 3.29
C MET A 60 -11.09 -19.73 2.16
N GLN A 61 -10.47 -19.49 1.00
CA GLN A 61 -10.47 -20.43 -0.13
C GLN A 61 -9.55 -21.64 0.08
N LEU A 62 -8.56 -21.54 0.98
CA LEU A 62 -7.64 -22.63 1.28
C LEU A 62 -8.22 -23.66 2.25
N GLU A 63 -9.18 -23.27 3.10
CA GLU A 63 -9.81 -24.14 4.11
C GLU A 63 -8.78 -24.99 4.89
N ASN A 64 -9.04 -26.28 5.13
CA ASN A 64 -8.14 -27.20 5.83
C ASN A 64 -6.87 -27.57 5.03
N ARG A 65 -6.57 -26.88 3.91
CA ARG A 65 -5.39 -27.16 3.08
C ARG A 65 -4.25 -26.24 3.46
N SER A 66 -3.28 -26.80 4.15
CA SER A 66 -2.00 -26.15 4.47
C SER A 66 -1.02 -26.32 3.32
N TYR A 67 -1.26 -25.67 2.16
CA TYR A 67 -0.24 -25.65 1.12
C TYR A 67 -0.33 -24.42 0.20
N PRO A 68 0.79 -23.74 -0.10
CA PRO A 68 2.07 -23.74 0.63
C PRO A 68 2.09 -22.91 1.92
N GLN A 69 1.02 -22.18 2.26
CA GLN A 69 0.95 -21.32 3.44
C GLN A 69 -0.28 -21.61 4.30
N SER A 70 -0.13 -21.42 5.61
CA SER A 70 -1.23 -21.63 6.56
C SER A 70 -2.32 -20.57 6.36
N PRO A 71 -3.61 -20.97 6.27
CA PRO A 71 -4.73 -20.03 6.25
C PRO A 71 -4.71 -19.05 7.45
N LEU A 72 -4.31 -19.54 8.63
CA LEU A 72 -4.19 -18.70 9.83
C LEU A 72 -3.15 -17.60 9.65
N VAL A 73 -1.97 -17.94 9.13
CA VAL A 73 -0.90 -16.96 8.86
C VAL A 73 -1.38 -15.93 7.83
N THR A 74 -2.08 -16.39 6.79
CA THR A 74 -2.63 -15.52 5.75
C THR A 74 -3.69 -14.55 6.32
N MET A 75 -4.55 -15.01 7.24
CA MET A 75 -5.47 -14.13 7.97
C MET A 75 -4.74 -13.13 8.87
N LEU A 76 -3.70 -13.55 9.59
CA LEU A 76 -2.91 -12.65 10.44
C LEU A 76 -2.21 -11.57 9.60
N LEU A 77 -1.71 -11.91 8.41
CA LEU A 77 -1.16 -10.93 7.47
C LEU A 77 -2.23 -9.93 7.03
N SER A 78 -3.45 -10.38 6.73
CA SER A 78 -4.58 -9.49 6.45
C SER A 78 -4.79 -8.47 7.56
N GLN A 79 -4.85 -8.96 8.81
CA GLN A 79 -5.12 -8.10 9.96
C GLN A 79 -3.95 -7.15 10.25
N LEU A 80 -2.71 -7.61 10.10
CA LEU A 80 -1.52 -6.78 10.27
C LEU A 80 -1.59 -5.54 9.38
N PHE A 81 -1.86 -5.69 8.08
CA PHE A 81 -1.91 -4.56 7.15
C PHE A 81 -3.15 -3.68 7.35
N PHE A 82 -4.31 -4.29 7.64
CA PHE A 82 -5.54 -3.53 7.92
C PHE A 82 -5.41 -2.68 9.19
N VAL A 83 -4.91 -3.25 10.28
CA VAL A 83 -4.70 -2.54 11.54
C VAL A 83 -3.60 -1.49 11.40
N ALA A 84 -2.50 -1.79 10.71
CA ALA A 84 -1.46 -0.79 10.42
C ALA A 84 -2.02 0.39 9.63
N ALA A 85 -2.89 0.13 8.64
CA ALA A 85 -3.55 1.18 7.88
C ALA A 85 -4.38 2.11 8.77
N GLY A 86 -5.20 1.55 9.67
CA GLY A 86 -6.04 2.31 10.59
C GLY A 86 -5.23 3.07 11.65
N ILE A 87 -4.30 2.40 12.33
CA ILE A 87 -3.44 3.02 13.36
C ILE A 87 -2.62 4.16 12.76
N GLY A 88 -2.09 4.00 11.55
CA GLY A 88 -1.29 5.03 10.87
C GLY A 88 -2.02 6.36 10.69
N LEU A 89 -3.37 6.36 10.60
CA LEU A 89 -4.17 7.58 10.50
C LEU A 89 -4.25 8.34 11.83
N LEU A 90 -4.20 7.62 12.95
CA LEU A 90 -4.27 8.18 14.30
C LEU A 90 -2.94 8.77 14.78
N LEU A 91 -1.83 8.39 14.13
CA LEU A 91 -0.49 8.91 14.43
C LEU A 91 -0.31 10.35 13.93
N GLN A 92 0.65 11.07 14.52
CA GLN A 92 1.09 12.35 13.97
C GLN A 92 1.96 12.12 12.73
N THR A 93 2.14 13.16 11.92
CA THR A 93 2.84 13.07 10.62
C THR A 93 4.25 12.44 10.73
N PRO A 94 5.10 12.80 11.71
CA PRO A 94 6.42 12.20 11.84
C PRO A 94 6.40 10.68 12.06
N GLN A 95 5.44 10.14 12.82
CA GLN A 95 5.38 8.69 13.07
C GLN A 95 4.66 7.93 11.94
N LYS A 96 3.70 8.54 11.24
CA LYS A 96 2.99 7.84 10.14
C LYS A 96 3.84 7.67 8.90
N ILE A 97 4.76 8.59 8.61
CA ILE A 97 5.70 8.51 7.47
C ILE A 97 6.44 7.16 7.45
N PRO A 98 7.24 6.80 8.47
CA PRO A 98 7.98 5.54 8.45
C PRO A 98 7.03 4.33 8.48
N LEU A 99 5.89 4.42 9.16
CA LEU A 99 4.90 3.34 9.21
C LEU A 99 4.41 2.97 7.80
N TYR A 100 3.94 3.94 7.00
CA TYR A 100 3.40 3.63 5.68
C TYR A 100 4.49 3.19 4.69
N ILE A 101 5.70 3.76 4.75
CA ILE A 101 6.84 3.30 3.93
C ILE A 101 7.14 1.82 4.22
N VAL A 102 7.31 1.47 5.50
CA VAL A 102 7.62 0.11 5.92
C VAL A 102 6.46 -0.83 5.58
N ALA A 103 5.21 -0.42 5.82
CA ALA A 103 4.04 -1.25 5.56
C ALA A 103 3.88 -1.58 4.07
N PHE A 104 4.06 -0.62 3.16
CA PHE A 104 3.99 -0.89 1.71
C PHE A 104 5.15 -1.77 1.23
N LEU A 105 6.36 -1.57 1.77
CA LEU A 105 7.50 -2.43 1.47
C LEU A 105 7.25 -3.87 1.95
N LEU A 106 6.81 -4.04 3.20
CA LEU A 106 6.47 -5.34 3.77
C LEU A 106 5.35 -6.01 3.00
N LEU A 107 4.32 -5.27 2.59
CA LEU A 107 3.22 -5.79 1.79
C LEU A 107 3.73 -6.43 0.48
N TYR A 108 4.62 -5.74 -0.24
CA TYR A 108 5.22 -6.30 -1.45
C TYR A 108 6.14 -7.49 -1.16
N LEU A 109 6.92 -7.46 -0.07
CA LEU A 109 7.78 -8.58 0.29
C LEU A 109 6.96 -9.83 0.66
N VAL A 110 5.84 -9.66 1.35
CA VAL A 110 4.87 -10.73 1.64
C VAL A 110 4.33 -11.29 0.33
N ASP A 111 3.88 -10.44 -0.60
CA ASP A 111 3.41 -10.86 -1.93
C ASP A 111 4.48 -11.65 -2.70
N ALA A 112 5.69 -11.12 -2.78
CA ALA A 112 6.75 -11.63 -3.65
C ALA A 112 7.50 -12.84 -3.08
N ARG A 113 7.53 -13.02 -1.75
CA ARG A 113 8.27 -14.11 -1.09
C ARG A 113 7.35 -15.12 -0.44
N TRP A 114 6.41 -14.66 0.37
CA TRP A 114 5.59 -15.55 1.20
C TRP A 114 4.38 -16.08 0.44
N MET A 115 3.73 -15.21 -0.34
CA MET A 115 2.51 -15.50 -1.09
C MET A 115 2.75 -15.78 -2.57
N ARG A 116 4.01 -15.90 -3.00
CA ARG A 116 4.39 -15.95 -4.42
C ARG A 116 3.61 -16.97 -5.25
N SER A 117 3.35 -18.15 -4.69
CA SER A 117 2.62 -19.25 -5.33
C SER A 117 1.14 -18.96 -5.59
N TYR A 118 0.54 -18.04 -4.85
CA TYR A 118 -0.87 -17.68 -4.95
C TYR A 118 -1.11 -16.60 -6.01
N TRP A 119 -0.03 -16.01 -6.53
CA TRP A 119 -0.09 -14.90 -7.46
C TRP A 119 0.40 -15.31 -8.84
N PRO A 120 -0.31 -14.90 -9.92
CA PRO A 120 0.23 -15.06 -11.25
C PRO A 120 1.44 -14.12 -11.44
N ALA A 121 2.44 -14.56 -12.21
CA ALA A 121 3.68 -13.80 -12.39
C ALA A 121 3.47 -12.38 -12.94
N TRP A 122 2.45 -12.17 -13.79
CA TRP A 122 2.12 -10.85 -14.32
C TRP A 122 1.66 -9.89 -13.20
N TYR A 123 0.95 -10.40 -12.20
CA TYR A 123 0.46 -9.60 -11.08
C TYR A 123 1.62 -9.15 -10.21
N LEU A 124 2.58 -10.03 -9.88
CA LEU A 124 3.75 -9.64 -9.10
C LEU A 124 4.62 -8.60 -9.81
N LYS A 125 4.77 -8.69 -11.14
CA LYS A 125 5.46 -7.66 -11.94
C LYS A 125 4.73 -6.32 -11.87
N MET A 126 3.41 -6.33 -12.00
CA MET A 126 2.59 -5.13 -11.84
C MET A 126 2.74 -4.54 -10.43
N ARG A 127 2.61 -5.38 -9.38
CA ARG A 127 2.75 -4.99 -7.98
C ARG A 127 4.11 -4.36 -7.68
N LEU A 128 5.19 -4.88 -8.26
CA LEU A 128 6.52 -4.26 -8.14
C LEU A 128 6.49 -2.81 -8.65
N VAL A 129 6.00 -2.59 -9.88
CA VAL A 129 5.92 -1.24 -10.46
C VAL A 129 5.06 -0.31 -9.60
N LEU A 130 3.86 -0.75 -9.21
CA LEU A 130 2.95 0.06 -8.40
C LEU A 130 3.56 0.41 -7.04
N THR A 131 4.10 -0.58 -6.32
CA THR A 131 4.72 -0.36 -5.01
C THR A 131 5.95 0.54 -5.12
N THR A 132 6.78 0.41 -6.16
CA THR A 132 7.92 1.31 -6.36
C THR A 132 7.48 2.76 -6.53
N VAL A 133 6.43 3.01 -7.32
CA VAL A 133 5.90 4.38 -7.48
C VAL A 133 5.31 4.91 -6.17
N VAL A 134 4.54 4.08 -5.44
CA VAL A 134 4.00 4.47 -4.12
C VAL A 134 5.12 4.80 -3.14
N LEU A 135 6.16 3.97 -3.05
CA LEU A 135 7.30 4.21 -2.16
C LEU A 135 8.07 5.47 -2.56
N ALA A 136 8.26 5.72 -3.86
CA ALA A 136 8.85 6.96 -4.33
C ALA A 136 8.04 8.18 -3.88
N CYS A 137 6.71 8.14 -4.05
CA CYS A 137 5.82 9.20 -3.58
C CYS A 137 5.92 9.41 -2.05
N GLN A 138 5.89 8.32 -1.26
CA GLN A 138 6.02 8.36 0.20
C GLN A 138 7.36 8.97 0.63
N LEU A 139 8.46 8.59 -0.02
CA LEU A 139 9.80 9.13 0.27
C LEU A 139 9.91 10.60 -0.12
N THR A 140 9.32 11.02 -1.23
CA THR A 140 9.28 12.43 -1.62
C THR A 140 8.47 13.26 -0.62
N VAL A 141 7.31 12.77 -0.17
CA VAL A 141 6.49 13.43 0.86
C VAL A 141 7.24 13.49 2.19
N ALA A 142 7.94 12.43 2.57
CA ALA A 142 8.79 12.40 3.76
C ALA A 142 9.89 13.47 3.70
N GLY A 143 10.63 13.52 2.59
CA GLY A 143 11.66 14.53 2.35
C GLY A 143 11.09 15.95 2.43
N TRP A 144 9.97 16.21 1.74
CA TRP A 144 9.29 17.50 1.82
C TRP A 144 8.93 17.89 3.26
N PHE A 145 8.35 16.96 4.02
CA PHE A 145 7.92 17.21 5.38
C PHE A 145 9.09 17.52 6.32
N PHE A 146 10.12 16.67 6.33
CA PHE A 146 11.27 16.82 7.23
C PHE A 146 12.17 18.00 6.87
N LEU A 147 12.30 18.36 5.59
CA LEU A 147 13.05 19.55 5.19
C LEU A 147 12.38 20.85 5.67
N LEU A 148 11.05 20.87 5.82
CA LEU A 148 10.29 22.05 6.22
C LEU A 148 9.97 22.12 7.72
N HIS A 149 9.96 20.98 8.42
CA HIS A 149 9.54 20.88 9.82
C HIS A 149 10.59 20.21 10.74
N GLY A 150 11.74 19.83 10.21
CA GLY A 150 12.81 19.15 10.95
C GLY A 150 13.83 20.09 11.61
N ALA A 151 13.55 21.40 11.67
CA ALA A 151 14.34 22.40 12.39
C ALA A 151 13.76 22.66 13.78
#